data_AF-A0A483CP55-F1
#
_entry.id   AF-A0A483CP55-F1
#
_cell.length_a   1.000
_cell.length_b   1.000
_cell.length_c   1.000
_cell.angle_alpha   90.00
_cell.angle_beta   90.00
_cell.angle_gamma   90.00
#
_symmetry.space_group_name_H-M   'P 1'
#
loop_
_entity.id
_entity.type
_entity.pdbx_description
1 polymer ?
#
loop_
_entity_poly.entity_id
_entity_poly.type
_entity_poly.pdbx_seq_one_letter_code
_entity_poly.pdbx_strand_id
1 'polypeptide(L)'
;MIKDGADDMAFTSEKEMVEIIIKSDYIRDLTSPGPSLVKEEVKGLFGIPDIVVVKNDNEKMISYAFEAKLTNWKRALIQAFRYKAFVNQSYVIMDHDHVKSALSQTERFSRSNIGLMSIDNNGTMYCHHTPHSDAPYSTKFETIFSTMVKTAMHNH
;
A
#
# COMPACT_ATOMS: atom_id res chain seq x y z
N MET A 1 35.51 -4.66 -17.94
CA MET A 1 34.97 -4.15 -16.66
C MET A 1 34.08 -2.97 -16.98
N ILE A 2 32.78 -3.22 -17.12
CA ILE A 2 31.77 -2.16 -17.23
C ILE A 2 31.41 -1.83 -15.78
N LYS A 3 31.44 -0.54 -15.42
CA LYS A 3 30.97 -0.08 -14.12
C LYS A 3 29.45 -0.12 -14.14
N ASP A 4 28.87 -1.13 -13.50
CA ASP A 4 27.50 -1.08 -13.01
C ASP A 4 27.44 0.03 -11.96
N GLY A 5 26.68 1.10 -12.23
CA GLY A 5 26.73 2.33 -11.45
C GLY A 5 25.50 3.21 -11.67
N ALA A 6 24.32 2.60 -11.73
CA ALA A 6 23.13 3.31 -11.27
C ALA A 6 23.13 3.12 -9.75
N ASP A 7 23.70 4.09 -9.03
CA ASP A 7 23.70 4.10 -7.56
C ASP A 7 22.25 3.94 -7.06
N ASP A 8 22.08 2.98 -6.15
CA ASP A 8 20.94 2.81 -5.26
C ASP A 8 20.88 4.10 -4.40
N MET A 9 20.15 5.10 -4.90
CA MET A 9 19.99 6.38 -4.21
C MET A 9 18.64 6.40 -3.50
N ALA A 10 18.57 7.06 -2.35
CA ALA A 10 17.29 7.32 -1.71
C ALA A 10 16.37 8.14 -2.63
N PHE A 11 15.06 7.88 -2.52
CA PHE A 11 14.04 8.66 -3.22
C PHE A 11 14.09 10.13 -2.80
N THR A 12 13.85 11.04 -3.74
CA THR A 12 13.87 12.49 -3.45
C THR A 12 12.55 12.99 -2.89
N SER A 13 11.45 12.29 -3.16
CA SER A 13 10.12 12.64 -2.66
C SER A 13 9.19 11.43 -2.49
N GLU A 14 8.19 11.53 -1.61
CA GLU A 14 7.15 10.49 -1.46
C GLU A 14 6.34 10.32 -2.75
N LYS A 15 6.12 11.42 -3.50
CA LYS A 15 5.41 11.38 -4.79
C LYS A 15 6.16 10.53 -5.82
N GLU A 16 7.46 10.74 -5.97
CA GLU A 16 8.31 9.92 -6.85
C GLU A 16 8.24 8.44 -6.44
N MET A 17 8.31 8.15 -5.15
CA MET A 17 8.19 6.79 -4.64
C MET A 17 6.83 6.15 -4.98
N VAL A 18 5.72 6.89 -4.82
CA VAL A 18 4.37 6.44 -5.21
C VAL A 18 4.28 6.12 -6.70
N GLU A 19 4.86 6.96 -7.56
CA GLU A 19 4.90 6.73 -9.01
C GLU A 19 5.64 5.43 -9.38
N ILE A 20 6.73 5.11 -8.69
CA ILE A 20 7.46 3.85 -8.89
C ILE A 20 6.68 2.66 -8.33
N ILE A 21 6.06 2.79 -7.15
CA ILE A 21 5.23 1.73 -6.55
C ILE A 21 4.13 1.29 -7.53
N ILE A 22 3.40 2.25 -8.11
CA ILE A 22 2.29 1.95 -9.04
C ILE A 22 2.77 1.20 -10.29
N LYS A 23 3.98 1.52 -10.78
CA LYS A 23 4.59 0.88 -11.96
C LYS A 23 5.28 -0.45 -11.65
N SER A 24 5.42 -0.81 -10.37
CA SER A 24 6.14 -2.01 -9.95
C SER A 24 5.44 -3.28 -10.41
N ASP A 25 6.26 -4.32 -10.62
CA ASP A 25 5.78 -5.67 -10.90
C ASP A 25 4.85 -6.19 -9.80
N TYR A 26 5.06 -5.78 -8.55
CA TYR A 26 4.17 -6.13 -7.44
C TYR A 26 2.73 -5.65 -7.66
N ILE A 27 2.52 -4.39 -8.05
CA ILE A 27 1.18 -3.86 -8.30
C ILE A 27 0.57 -4.51 -9.54
N ARG A 28 1.36 -4.70 -10.60
CA ARG A 28 0.92 -5.43 -11.81
C ARG A 28 0.45 -6.86 -11.48
N ASP A 29 1.22 -7.59 -10.67
CA ASP A 29 0.92 -8.97 -10.30
C ASP A 29 -0.25 -9.03 -9.33
N LEU A 30 -0.36 -8.07 -8.40
CA LEU A 30 -1.49 -7.94 -7.48
C LEU A 30 -2.81 -7.71 -8.22
N THR A 31 -2.77 -6.93 -9.29
CA THR A 31 -3.93 -6.57 -10.12
C THR A 31 -4.27 -7.61 -11.19
N SER A 32 -3.43 -8.64 -11.35
CA SER A 32 -3.57 -9.71 -12.33
C SER A 32 -3.91 -11.08 -11.69
N PRO A 33 -4.51 -12.02 -12.43
CA PRO A 33 -5.44 -11.77 -13.51
C PRO A 33 -6.79 -11.23 -12.97
N GLY A 34 -7.55 -10.55 -13.82
CA GLY A 34 -8.95 -10.21 -13.55
C GLY A 34 -9.23 -8.73 -13.30
N PRO A 35 -10.51 -8.38 -13.09
CA PRO A 35 -10.93 -7.00 -12.89
C PRO A 35 -10.34 -6.43 -11.61
N SER A 36 -9.63 -5.33 -11.73
CA SER A 36 -9.01 -4.63 -10.62
C SER A 36 -9.12 -3.12 -10.78
N LEU A 37 -8.98 -2.43 -9.67
CA LEU A 37 -8.99 -0.97 -9.59
C LEU A 37 -7.73 -0.53 -8.84
N VAL A 38 -7.03 0.46 -9.38
CA VAL A 38 -5.98 1.20 -8.69
C VAL A 38 -6.40 2.66 -8.64
N LYS A 39 -6.36 3.27 -7.44
CA LYS A 39 -6.64 4.70 -7.26
C LYS A 39 -5.60 5.34 -6.35
N GLU A 40 -5.24 6.57 -6.69
CA GLU A 40 -4.35 7.42 -5.89
C GLU A 40 -5.15 8.41 -5.04
N GLU A 41 -4.56 8.86 -3.94
CA GLU A 41 -5.07 9.93 -3.05
C GLU A 41 -6.58 9.83 -2.75
N VAL A 42 -7.04 8.68 -2.24
CA VAL A 42 -8.48 8.40 -2.11
C VAL A 42 -9.11 9.20 -0.96
N LYS A 43 -9.83 10.28 -1.31
CA LYS A 43 -10.51 11.19 -0.36
C LYS A 43 -11.89 10.68 0.07
N GLY A 44 -12.41 11.23 1.17
CA GLY A 44 -13.77 10.95 1.67
C GLY A 44 -13.88 9.72 2.58
N LEU A 45 -12.74 9.15 2.99
CA LEU A 45 -12.64 8.00 3.89
C LEU A 45 -12.00 8.41 5.23
N PHE A 46 -11.68 7.43 6.08
CA PHE A 46 -10.95 7.70 7.33
C PHE A 46 -9.46 7.89 7.06
N GLY A 47 -9.08 9.11 6.71
CA GLY A 47 -7.75 9.44 6.18
C GLY A 47 -7.72 9.39 4.65
N ILE A 48 -6.54 9.55 4.06
CA ILE A 48 -6.33 9.61 2.61
C ILE A 48 -5.13 8.70 2.30
N PRO A 49 -5.36 7.45 1.87
CA PRO A 49 -4.28 6.58 1.41
C PRO A 49 -3.62 7.13 0.15
N ASP A 50 -2.31 6.94 0.03
CA ASP A 50 -1.58 7.29 -1.19
C ASP A 50 -2.04 6.42 -2.36
N ILE A 51 -2.21 5.10 -2.12
CA ILE A 51 -2.69 4.14 -3.12
C ILE A 51 -3.74 3.22 -2.50
N VAL A 52 -4.81 2.96 -3.24
CA VAL A 52 -5.77 1.89 -2.99
C VAL A 52 -5.77 0.93 -4.18
N VAL A 53 -5.69 -0.36 -3.90
CA VAL A 53 -5.91 -1.43 -4.88
C VAL A 53 -7.11 -2.25 -4.47
N VAL A 54 -7.97 -2.57 -5.44
CA VAL A 54 -9.06 -3.52 -5.27
C VAL A 54 -8.93 -4.60 -6.32
N LYS A 55 -8.92 -5.86 -5.90
CA LYS A 55 -9.00 -7.02 -6.77
C LYS A 55 -10.37 -7.67 -6.62
N ASN A 56 -11.05 -7.88 -7.74
CA ASN A 56 -12.24 -8.70 -7.77
C ASN A 56 -11.85 -10.12 -8.19
N ASP A 57 -11.73 -11.01 -7.21
CA ASP A 57 -11.76 -12.44 -7.49
C ASP A 57 -13.24 -12.83 -7.57
N ASN A 58 -13.65 -13.72 -8.48
CA ASN A 58 -15.06 -13.92 -8.90
C ASN A 58 -16.06 -14.26 -7.76
N GLU A 59 -15.59 -14.42 -6.52
CA GLU A 59 -16.35 -14.69 -5.31
C GLU A 59 -16.13 -13.65 -4.19
N LYS A 60 -15.07 -12.83 -4.27
CA LYS A 60 -14.70 -11.89 -3.20
C LYS A 60 -13.90 -10.69 -3.72
N MET A 61 -14.34 -9.51 -3.31
CA MET A 61 -13.57 -8.29 -3.41
C MET A 61 -12.53 -8.24 -2.29
N ILE A 62 -11.25 -8.10 -2.64
CA ILE A 62 -10.15 -7.91 -1.70
C ILE A 62 -9.54 -6.53 -1.94
N SER A 63 -9.42 -5.76 -0.87
CA SER A 63 -8.94 -4.38 -0.92
C SER A 63 -7.68 -4.16 -0.10
N TYR A 64 -6.81 -3.30 -0.64
CA TYR A 64 -5.50 -2.97 -0.13
C TYR A 64 -5.35 -1.46 -0.07
N ALA A 65 -4.79 -0.92 1.02
CA ALA A 65 -4.38 0.48 1.12
C ALA A 65 -2.89 0.57 1.46
N PHE A 66 -2.16 1.40 0.71
CA PHE A 66 -0.73 1.60 0.89
C PHE A 66 -0.46 3.06 1.29
N GLU A 67 0.35 3.25 2.32
CA GLU A 67 0.90 4.54 2.76
C GLU A 67 2.41 4.55 2.52
N ALA A 68 2.87 5.50 1.71
CA ALA A 68 4.26 5.70 1.36
C ALA A 68 4.93 6.71 2.31
N LYS A 69 6.09 6.35 2.86
CA LYS A 69 6.96 7.29 3.60
C LYS A 69 8.43 7.08 3.32
N LEU A 70 9.17 8.17 3.13
CA LEU A 70 10.63 8.09 3.04
C LEU A 70 11.24 7.66 4.38
N THR A 71 10.81 8.27 5.50
CA THR A 71 11.47 8.04 6.81
C THR A 71 10.51 7.84 7.99
N ASN A 72 9.38 8.55 8.02
CA ASN A 72 8.50 8.58 9.21
C ASN A 72 7.50 7.43 9.27
N TRP A 73 8.00 6.21 9.42
CA TRP A 73 7.18 4.99 9.52
C TRP A 73 6.19 5.01 10.69
N LYS A 74 6.48 5.73 11.79
CA LYS A 74 5.59 5.82 12.95
C LYS A 74 4.28 6.51 12.60
N ARG A 75 4.37 7.59 11.82
CA ARG A 75 3.18 8.30 11.30
C ARG A 75 2.46 7.42 10.27
N ALA A 76 3.20 6.77 9.38
CA ALA A 76 2.65 5.85 8.39
C ALA A 76 1.83 4.73 9.05
N LEU A 77 2.34 4.13 10.12
CA LEU A 77 1.66 3.07 10.86
C LEU A 77 0.29 3.52 11.40
N ILE A 78 0.21 4.74 11.93
CA ILE A 78 -1.06 5.32 12.42
C ILE A 78 -2.02 5.56 11.25
N GLN A 79 -1.52 6.05 10.13
CA GLN A 79 -2.32 6.28 8.92
C GLN A 79 -2.85 4.96 8.35
N ALA A 80 -1.99 3.98 8.12
CA ALA A 80 -2.34 2.64 7.66
C ALA A 80 -3.34 1.94 8.60
N PHE A 81 -3.20 2.11 9.92
CA PHE A 81 -4.19 1.59 10.88
C PHE A 81 -5.59 2.17 10.65
N ARG A 82 -5.71 3.47 10.33
CA ARG A 82 -7.02 4.08 10.02
C ARG A 82 -7.64 3.49 8.76
N TYR A 83 -6.82 3.06 7.80
CA TYR A 83 -7.31 2.53 6.53
C TYR A 83 -7.99 1.18 6.70
N LYS A 84 -7.65 0.42 7.74
CA LYS A 84 -8.40 -0.80 8.15
C LYS A 84 -9.87 -0.52 8.51
N ALA A 85 -10.29 0.73 8.60
CA ALA A 85 -11.71 1.08 8.68
C ALA A 85 -12.49 0.72 7.41
N PHE A 86 -11.81 0.58 6.26
CA PHE A 86 -12.46 0.34 4.97
C PHE A 86 -11.76 -0.65 4.04
N VAL A 87 -10.47 -0.98 4.25
CA VAL A 87 -9.78 -2.03 3.47
C VAL A 87 -9.53 -3.31 4.26
N ASN A 88 -9.33 -4.42 3.53
CA ASN A 88 -9.01 -5.73 4.13
C ASN A 88 -7.56 -5.82 4.63
N GLN A 89 -6.64 -5.20 3.89
CA GLN A 89 -5.23 -5.19 4.22
C GLN A 89 -4.67 -3.79 4.05
N SER A 90 -3.81 -3.36 4.97
CA SER A 90 -3.12 -2.08 4.83
C SER A 90 -1.62 -2.24 5.10
N TYR A 91 -0.84 -1.47 4.36
CA TYR A 91 0.62 -1.56 4.31
C TYR A 91 1.25 -0.18 4.45
N VAL A 92 2.39 -0.15 5.11
CA VAL A 92 3.36 0.93 5.00
C VAL A 92 4.42 0.50 3.99
N ILE A 93 4.70 1.35 3.00
CA ILE A 93 5.82 1.19 2.07
C ILE A 93 6.86 2.27 2.39
N MET A 94 8.07 1.82 2.71
CA MET A 94 9.20 2.67 3.00
C MET A 94 10.17 2.74 1.83
N ASP A 95 10.94 3.82 1.74
CA ASP A 95 12.18 3.82 0.98
C ASP A 95 13.12 2.73 1.54
N HIS A 96 13.66 1.87 0.68
CA HIS A 96 14.54 0.77 1.06
C HIS A 96 15.76 1.25 1.84
N ASP A 97 16.33 2.40 1.48
CA ASP A 97 17.50 2.95 2.17
C ASP A 97 17.19 3.39 3.61
N HIS A 98 15.93 3.68 3.89
CA HIS A 98 15.46 4.26 5.15
C HIS A 98 14.61 3.29 6.00
N VAL A 99 14.40 2.05 5.54
CA VAL A 99 13.51 1.07 6.21
C VAL A 99 14.07 0.52 7.53
N LYS A 100 15.38 0.60 7.76
CA LYS A 100 16.06 -0.06 8.91
C LYS A 100 15.43 0.26 10.27
N SER A 101 14.98 1.49 10.47
CA SER A 101 14.34 1.90 11.75
C SER A 101 12.93 1.31 11.94
N ALA A 102 12.23 0.96 10.86
CA ALA A 102 10.96 0.25 10.91
C ALA A 102 11.18 -1.26 11.12
N LEU A 103 12.22 -1.84 10.51
CA LEU A 103 12.59 -3.26 10.67
C LEU A 103 12.94 -3.62 12.11
N SER A 104 13.57 -2.72 12.87
CA SER A 104 13.84 -2.93 14.30
C SER A 104 12.59 -2.90 15.19
N GLN A 105 11.41 -2.65 14.60
CA GLN A 105 10.13 -2.47 15.29
C GLN A 105 8.99 -3.27 14.63
N THR A 106 9.30 -4.36 13.94
CA THR A 106 8.32 -5.24 13.26
C THR A 106 7.20 -5.75 14.16
N GLU A 107 7.44 -5.91 15.47
CA GLU A 107 6.39 -6.26 16.44
C GLU A 107 5.22 -5.24 16.42
N ARG A 108 5.50 -3.95 16.23
CA ARG A 108 4.45 -2.92 16.18
C ARG A 108 3.54 -3.10 14.97
N PHE A 109 4.11 -3.46 13.83
CA PHE A 109 3.39 -3.77 12.61
C PHE A 109 2.49 -5.00 12.80
N SER A 110 3.06 -6.07 13.34
CA SER A 110 2.34 -7.30 13.68
C SER A 110 1.16 -7.06 14.62
N ARG A 111 1.38 -6.34 15.74
CA ARG A 111 0.33 -6.05 16.73
C ARG A 111 -0.79 -5.17 16.21
N SER A 112 -0.50 -4.31 15.23
CA SER A 112 -1.52 -3.50 14.54
C SER A 112 -2.20 -4.22 13.36
N ASN A 113 -1.67 -5.39 12.99
CA ASN A 113 -1.99 -6.12 11.77
C ASN A 113 -1.92 -5.19 10.53
N ILE A 114 -0.75 -4.57 10.35
CA ILE A 114 -0.36 -3.68 9.24
C ILE A 114 0.90 -4.22 8.61
N GLY A 115 0.91 -4.36 7.29
CA GLY A 115 2.09 -4.83 6.55
C GLY A 115 3.22 -3.81 6.52
N LEU A 116 4.44 -4.33 6.37
CA LEU A 116 5.64 -3.52 6.15
C LEU A 116 6.33 -3.99 4.87
N MET A 117 6.52 -3.06 3.95
CA MET A 117 7.28 -3.25 2.73
C MET A 117 8.31 -2.13 2.57
N SER A 118 9.31 -2.36 1.72
CA SER A 118 10.09 -1.27 1.15
C SER A 118 10.23 -1.41 -0.36
N ILE A 119 10.62 -0.32 -1.01
CA ILE A 119 10.88 -0.26 -2.45
C ILE A 119 12.21 0.43 -2.70
N ASP A 120 12.99 -0.05 -3.66
CA ASP A 120 14.18 0.63 -4.16
C ASP A 120 13.88 1.43 -5.44
N ASN A 121 14.84 2.24 -5.91
CA ASN A 121 14.66 3.05 -7.13
C ASN A 121 14.49 2.23 -8.41
N ASN A 122 14.83 0.94 -8.40
CA ASN A 122 14.61 0.04 -9.52
C ASN A 122 13.16 -0.49 -9.54
N GLY A 123 12.35 -0.14 -8.55
CA GLY A 123 10.97 -0.59 -8.40
C GLY A 123 10.85 -1.99 -7.80
N THR A 124 11.94 -2.52 -7.22
CA THR A 124 11.91 -3.82 -6.54
C THR A 124 11.22 -3.66 -5.20
N MET A 125 10.14 -4.42 -5.00
CA MET A 125 9.39 -4.45 -3.74
C MET A 125 9.93 -5.54 -2.82
N TYR A 126 10.17 -5.20 -1.55
CA TYR A 126 10.62 -6.11 -0.50
C TYR A 126 9.54 -6.21 0.58
N CYS A 127 8.98 -7.41 0.77
CA CYS A 127 7.99 -7.64 1.83
C CYS A 127 8.69 -8.10 3.12
N HIS A 128 8.57 -7.30 4.18
CA HIS A 128 9.19 -7.57 5.48
C HIS A 128 8.18 -8.11 6.49
N HIS A 129 6.91 -7.74 6.34
CA HIS A 129 5.82 -8.27 7.14
C HIS A 129 4.51 -8.26 6.35
N THR A 130 3.82 -9.40 6.34
CA THR A 130 2.52 -9.58 5.71
C THR A 130 1.41 -9.55 6.78
N PRO A 131 0.41 -8.67 6.66
CA PRO A 131 -0.75 -8.66 7.54
C PRO A 131 -1.72 -9.79 7.18
N HIS A 132 -2.54 -10.18 8.14
CA HIS A 132 -3.73 -10.99 7.90
C HIS A 132 -4.80 -10.16 7.21
N SER A 133 -5.60 -10.81 6.36
CA SER A 133 -6.75 -10.21 5.69
C SER A 133 -7.96 -10.22 6.63
N ASP A 134 -8.40 -9.05 7.07
CA ASP A 134 -9.53 -8.90 7.98
C ASP A 134 -10.73 -8.24 7.26
N ALA A 135 -11.93 -8.37 7.84
CA ALA A 135 -13.03 -7.47 7.49
C ALA A 135 -12.73 -6.06 8.02
N PRO A 136 -13.12 -4.98 7.32
CA PRO A 136 -12.95 -3.64 7.84
C PRO A 136 -13.62 -3.46 9.21
N TYR A 137 -12.95 -2.78 10.15
CA TYR A 137 -13.50 -2.65 11.51
C TYR A 137 -14.67 -1.64 11.60
N SER A 138 -14.97 -0.92 10.53
CA SER A 138 -16.03 0.09 10.50
C SER A 138 -16.99 -0.13 9.34
N THR A 139 -18.18 -0.65 9.63
CA THR A 139 -19.25 -0.85 8.65
C THR A 139 -19.62 0.44 7.90
N LYS A 140 -19.53 1.61 8.57
CA LYS A 140 -19.77 2.91 7.94
C LYS A 140 -18.77 3.18 6.80
N PHE A 141 -17.48 3.08 7.08
CA PHE A 141 -16.45 3.39 6.09
C PHE A 141 -16.33 2.29 5.03
N GLU A 142 -16.55 1.03 5.40
CA GLU A 142 -16.72 -0.09 4.46
C GLU A 142 -17.84 0.17 3.44
N THR A 143 -18.99 0.68 3.89
CA THR A 143 -20.13 0.99 3.00
C THR A 143 -19.81 2.12 2.03
N ILE A 144 -19.18 3.20 2.52
CA ILE A 144 -18.76 4.34 1.70
C ILE A 144 -17.75 3.88 0.65
N PHE A 145 -16.75 3.11 1.08
CA PHE A 145 -15.71 2.57 0.21
C PHE A 145 -16.27 1.63 -0.86
N SER A 146 -17.12 0.67 -0.45
CA SER A 146 -17.76 -0.27 -1.38
C SER A 146 -18.60 0.43 -2.44
N THR A 147 -19.31 1.49 -2.06
CA THR A 147 -20.08 2.32 -3.01
C THR A 147 -19.14 3.01 -4.00
N MET A 148 -18.07 3.63 -3.51
CA MET A 148 -17.06 4.29 -4.34
C MET A 148 -16.42 3.34 -5.35
N VAL A 149 -16.06 2.12 -4.92
CA VAL A 149 -15.45 1.09 -5.77
C VAL A 149 -16.42 0.63 -6.85
N LYS A 150 -17.68 0.31 -6.49
CA LYS A 150 -18.71 -0.11 -7.45
C LYS A 150 -18.95 0.94 -8.53
N THR A 151 -19.05 2.22 -8.13
CA THR A 151 -19.20 3.32 -9.09
C THR A 151 -17.98 3.43 -10.01
N ALA A 152 -16.77 3.25 -9.49
CA ALA A 152 -15.55 3.31 -10.31
C ALA A 152 -15.48 2.15 -11.32
N MET A 153 -15.76 0.92 -10.88
CA MET A 153 -15.66 -0.27 -11.73
C MET A 153 -16.77 -0.38 -12.78
N HIS A 154 -17.92 0.28 -12.59
CA HIS A 154 -19.00 0.28 -13.59
C HIS A 154 -18.77 1.26 -14.75
N ASN A 155 -17.90 2.25 -14.56
CA ASN A 155 -17.60 3.28 -15.56
C ASN A 155 -16.38 2.94 -16.45
N HIS A 156 -15.88 1.70 -16.38
CA HIS A 156 -14.77 1.16 -17.16
C HIS A 156 -15.24 -0.07 -17.94
#